data_AF-A0A1X2KGT9-F1
#
_entry.id   AF-A0A1X2KGT9-F1
#
_cell.length_a   1.000
_cell.length_b   1.000
_cell.length_c   1.000
_cell.angle_alpha   90.00
_cell.angle_beta   90.00
_cell.angle_gamma   90.00
#
_symmetry.space_group_name_H-M   'P 1'
#
loop_
_entity.id
_entity.type
_entity.pdbx_description
1 polymer ?
#
loop_
_entity_poly.entity_id
_entity_poly.type
_entity_poly.pdbx_seq_one_letter_code
_entity_poly.pdbx_strand_id
1 'polypeptide(L)'
;ADARTAWHLHTAAGGGQSAPIFFTIDEDINRDTWNDTALPWFRGINSVLGVARTGVYGGVRVCQWAAADGVVGSSSTPGRRWVWQTKAWSGSQVHPAAVLYQRVVSTASNPGPKVGGLEVDVNDVLAPDCGQWNLHAGRASGDVR
;
A
#
# COMPACT_ATOMS: atom_id res chain seq x y z
N ALA A 1 -12.85 -10.76 5.48
CA ALA A 1 -11.96 -11.73 6.16
C ALA A 1 -10.53 -11.20 6.16
N ASP A 2 -10.02 -10.80 5.00
CA ASP A 2 -8.63 -10.38 4.78
C ASP A 2 -8.11 -9.33 5.75
N ALA A 3 -8.88 -8.27 6.04
CA ALA A 3 -8.45 -7.24 6.97
C ALA A 3 -8.19 -7.76 8.40
N ARG A 4 -8.96 -8.75 8.86
CA ARG A 4 -8.74 -9.37 10.19
C ARG A 4 -7.48 -10.23 10.17
N THR A 5 -7.29 -11.01 9.10
CA THR A 5 -6.08 -11.83 8.91
C THR A 5 -4.84 -10.96 8.81
N ALA A 6 -4.89 -9.91 7.98
CA ALA A 6 -3.81 -8.95 7.80
C ALA A 6 -3.45 -8.27 9.13
N TRP A 7 -4.45 -7.83 9.91
CA TRP A 7 -4.20 -7.24 11.22
C TRP A 7 -3.53 -8.21 12.20
N HIS A 8 -4.02 -9.45 12.24
CA HIS A 8 -3.47 -10.49 13.10
C HIS A 8 -2.00 -10.75 12.76
N LEU A 9 -1.67 -10.94 11.48
CA LEU A 9 -0.31 -11.19 11.01
C LEU A 9 0.61 -9.98 11.22
N HIS A 10 0.15 -8.77 10.90
CA HIS A 10 0.89 -7.53 11.13
C HIS A 10 1.26 -7.37 12.60
N THR A 11 0.30 -7.56 13.50
CA THR A 11 0.52 -7.46 14.95
C THR A 11 1.46 -8.56 15.44
N ALA A 12 1.27 -9.81 15.00
CA ALA A 12 2.12 -10.93 15.39
C ALA A 12 3.59 -10.76 14.94
N ALA A 13 3.81 -10.04 13.83
CA ALA A 13 5.14 -9.69 13.34
C ALA A 13 5.78 -8.48 14.05
N GLY A 14 5.11 -7.87 15.03
CA GLY A 14 5.59 -6.67 15.73
C GLY A 14 5.32 -5.36 14.98
N GLY A 15 4.38 -5.36 14.05
CA GLY A 15 4.00 -4.20 13.26
C GLY A 15 3.48 -3.03 14.10
N GLY A 16 3.85 -1.80 13.73
CA GLY A 16 3.41 -0.58 14.42
C GLY A 16 1.89 -0.42 14.39
N GLN A 17 1.27 -0.07 15.53
CA GLN A 17 -0.19 -0.04 15.68
C GLN A 17 -0.89 0.99 14.79
N SER A 18 -0.20 2.05 14.35
CA SER A 18 -0.73 3.04 13.42
C SER A 18 -0.24 2.85 11.98
N ALA A 19 0.61 1.84 11.73
CA ALA A 19 1.21 1.65 10.41
C ALA A 19 0.13 1.20 9.41
N PRO A 20 0.16 1.70 8.16
CA PRO A 20 -0.75 1.24 7.13
C PRO A 20 -0.41 -0.18 6.67
N ILE A 21 -1.41 -0.91 6.22
CA ILE A 21 -1.27 -2.17 5.49
C ILE A 21 -1.72 -1.91 4.05
N PHE A 22 -0.88 -2.24 3.08
CA PHE A 22 -1.20 -2.12 1.65
C PHE A 22 -1.92 -3.38 1.18
N PHE A 23 -3.19 -3.23 0.78
CA PHE A 23 -3.99 -4.29 0.18
C PHE A 23 -3.83 -4.25 -1.34
N THR A 24 -3.67 -5.43 -1.93
CA THR A 24 -3.18 -5.57 -3.31
C THR A 24 -4.33 -5.81 -4.29
N ILE A 25 -4.40 -4.99 -5.33
CA ILE A 25 -5.08 -5.29 -6.59
C ILE A 25 -4.00 -5.57 -7.63
N ASP A 26 -3.63 -6.85 -7.79
CA ASP A 26 -2.50 -7.30 -8.64
C ASP A 26 -2.95 -7.61 -10.08
N GLU A 27 -3.82 -6.76 -10.63
CA GLU A 27 -4.39 -6.94 -11.95
C GLU A 27 -4.83 -5.61 -12.58
N ASP A 28 -4.87 -5.55 -13.91
CA ASP A 28 -5.37 -4.39 -14.65
C ASP A 28 -6.91 -4.36 -14.70
N ILE A 29 -7.53 -4.02 -13.58
CA ILE A 29 -8.99 -3.98 -13.49
C ILE A 29 -9.59 -2.76 -14.19
N ASN A 30 -10.81 -2.90 -14.71
CA ASN A 30 -11.57 -1.79 -15.27
C ASN A 30 -12.41 -1.09 -14.17
N ARG A 31 -13.13 -0.03 -14.56
CA ARG A 31 -13.92 0.79 -13.62
C ARG A 31 -15.14 0.02 -13.06
N ASP A 32 -15.71 -0.91 -13.82
CA ASP A 32 -16.84 -1.71 -13.38
C ASP A 32 -16.40 -2.68 -12.29
N THR A 33 -15.31 -3.43 -12.51
CA THR A 33 -14.69 -4.28 -11.48
C THR A 33 -14.29 -3.48 -10.23
N TRP A 34 -13.81 -2.24 -10.41
CA TRP A 34 -13.57 -1.37 -9.26
C TRP A 34 -14.85 -1.08 -8.48
N ASN A 35 -15.90 -0.61 -9.15
CA ASN A 35 -17.15 -0.21 -8.50
C ASN A 35 -17.88 -1.38 -7.84
N ASP A 36 -17.91 -2.54 -8.51
CA ASP A 36 -18.74 -3.68 -8.13
C ASP A 36 -18.02 -4.62 -7.16
N THR A 37 -16.69 -4.66 -7.20
CA THR A 37 -15.89 -5.62 -6.41
C THR A 37 -14.88 -4.92 -5.50
N ALA A 38 -13.93 -4.17 -6.07
CA ALA A 38 -12.80 -3.65 -5.30
C ALA A 38 -13.22 -2.59 -4.26
N LEU A 39 -14.10 -1.65 -4.64
CA LEU A 39 -14.57 -0.59 -3.76
C LEU A 39 -15.39 -1.14 -2.56
N PRO A 40 -16.37 -2.05 -2.75
CA PRO A 40 -17.01 -2.75 -1.64
C PRO A 40 -16.02 -3.53 -0.77
N TRP A 41 -15.03 -4.18 -1.36
CA TRP A 41 -13.98 -4.90 -0.61
C TRP A 41 -13.15 -3.96 0.26
N PHE A 42 -12.68 -2.83 -0.28
CA PHE A 42 -11.98 -1.79 0.48
C PHE A 42 -12.85 -1.18 1.59
N ARG A 43 -14.15 -0.97 1.36
CA ARG A 43 -15.08 -0.55 2.43
C ARG A 43 -15.18 -1.60 3.53
N GLY A 44 -15.20 -2.89 3.17
CA GLY A 44 -15.12 -3.99 4.11
C GLY A 44 -13.82 -3.99 4.92
N ILE A 45 -12.68 -3.74 4.28
CA ILE A 45 -11.37 -3.58 4.95
C ILE A 45 -11.43 -2.41 5.94
N ASN A 46 -11.96 -1.27 5.51
CA ASN A 46 -12.04 -0.06 6.31
C ASN A 46 -12.95 -0.21 7.53
N SER A 47 -13.96 -1.09 7.47
CA SER A 47 -14.79 -1.41 8.64
C SER A 47 -14.04 -2.12 9.76
N VAL A 48 -12.88 -2.73 9.46
CA VAL A 48 -12.02 -3.43 10.43
C VAL A 48 -10.84 -2.57 10.83
N LEU A 49 -10.11 -2.03 9.84
CA LEU A 49 -8.86 -1.32 10.05
C LEU A 49 -9.01 0.19 10.13
N GLY A 50 -10.10 0.76 9.62
CA GLY A 50 -10.24 2.20 9.39
C GLY A 50 -9.40 2.70 8.22
N VAL A 51 -9.90 3.72 7.51
CA VAL A 51 -9.24 4.33 6.34
C VAL A 51 -7.79 4.72 6.64
N ALA A 52 -7.50 5.25 7.83
CA ALA A 52 -6.19 5.75 8.20
C ALA A 52 -5.06 4.70 8.11
N ARG A 53 -5.39 3.41 8.23
CA ARG A 53 -4.44 2.30 8.14
C ARG A 53 -4.58 1.48 6.85
N THR A 54 -5.48 1.86 5.96
CA THR A 54 -5.68 1.15 4.70
C THR A 54 -4.85 1.82 3.61
N GLY A 55 -3.93 1.07 3.02
CA GLY A 55 -3.27 1.41 1.78
C GLY A 55 -3.67 0.50 0.62
N VAL A 56 -3.36 0.92 -0.59
CA VAL A 56 -3.57 0.14 -1.81
C VAL A 56 -2.26 -0.07 -2.56
N TYR A 57 -2.05 -1.28 -3.06
CA TYR A 57 -1.14 -1.55 -4.17
C TYR A 57 -1.95 -1.78 -5.46
N GLY A 58 -1.51 -1.21 -6.57
CA GLY A 58 -2.10 -1.49 -7.89
C GLY A 58 -1.64 -0.54 -8.99
N GLY A 59 -2.27 -0.64 -10.16
CA GLY A 59 -2.01 0.27 -11.29
C GLY A 59 -2.46 1.70 -11.03
N VAL A 60 -2.06 2.65 -11.89
CA VAL A 60 -2.34 4.08 -11.72
C VAL A 60 -3.84 4.39 -11.58
N ARG A 61 -4.72 3.67 -12.29
CA ARG A 61 -6.17 3.86 -12.22
C ARG A 61 -6.73 3.44 -10.86
N VAL A 62 -6.31 2.27 -10.35
CA VAL A 62 -6.66 1.80 -9.00
C VAL A 62 -6.23 2.82 -7.94
N CYS A 63 -5.01 3.33 -8.06
CA CYS A 63 -4.48 4.38 -7.18
C CYS A 63 -5.35 5.65 -7.18
N GLN A 64 -5.73 6.12 -8.38
CA GLN A 64 -6.60 7.30 -8.56
C GLN A 64 -7.98 7.07 -7.94
N TRP A 65 -8.60 5.93 -8.24
CA TRP A 65 -9.94 5.59 -7.77
C TRP A 65 -9.98 5.43 -6.25
N ALA A 66 -9.02 4.71 -5.67
CA ALA A 66 -8.93 4.54 -4.22
C ALA A 66 -8.79 5.87 -3.47
N ALA A 67 -7.97 6.79 -4.02
CA ALA A 67 -7.80 8.13 -3.47
C ALA A 67 -9.09 8.98 -3.61
N ALA A 68 -9.71 8.96 -4.79
CA ALA A 68 -10.94 9.71 -5.08
C ALA A 68 -12.12 9.24 -4.24
N ASP A 69 -12.29 7.92 -4.09
CA ASP A 69 -13.38 7.31 -3.32
C ASP A 69 -13.11 7.30 -1.80
N GLY A 70 -11.98 7.85 -1.36
CA GLY A 70 -11.67 8.06 0.07
C GLY A 70 -11.44 6.78 0.86
N VAL A 71 -11.04 5.69 0.21
CA VAL A 71 -10.86 4.39 0.87
C VAL A 71 -9.42 4.09 1.32
N VAL A 72 -8.48 4.98 1.02
CA VAL A 72 -7.09 4.90 1.50
C VAL A 72 -6.73 6.10 2.36
N GLY A 73 -5.90 5.84 3.37
CA GLY A 73 -5.43 6.85 4.31
C GLY A 73 -4.36 7.78 3.76
N SER A 74 -3.94 8.70 4.61
CA SER A 74 -2.96 9.75 4.30
C SER A 74 -1.64 9.48 5.00
N SER A 75 -0.55 9.76 4.28
CA SER A 75 0.78 9.88 4.88
C SER A 75 0.89 11.18 5.68
N SER A 76 1.80 11.21 6.66
CA SER A 76 2.17 12.47 7.32
C SER A 76 2.93 13.42 6.38
N THR A 77 3.44 12.92 5.25
CA THR A 77 3.99 13.76 4.18
C THR A 77 2.85 14.48 3.44
N PRO A 78 2.85 15.82 3.35
CA PRO A 78 1.77 16.58 2.70
C PRO A 78 1.50 16.13 1.27
N GLY A 79 0.22 15.96 0.93
CA GLY A 79 -0.21 15.56 -0.42
C GLY A 79 -0.03 14.07 -0.76
N ARG A 80 0.53 13.28 0.16
CA ARG A 80 0.77 11.84 -0.05
C ARG A 80 -0.31 10.99 0.61
N ARG A 81 -0.62 9.85 -0.01
CA ARG A 81 -1.60 8.85 0.46
C ARG A 81 -0.98 7.47 0.45
N TRP A 82 -1.57 6.53 1.20
CA TRP A 82 -1.15 5.13 1.23
C TRP A 82 -1.45 4.41 -0.10
N VAL A 83 -0.71 4.81 -1.11
CA VAL A 83 -0.82 4.40 -2.50
C VAL A 83 0.56 3.92 -2.92
N TRP A 84 0.67 2.64 -3.21
CA TRP A 84 1.84 1.97 -3.76
C TRP A 84 1.54 1.59 -5.21
N GLN A 85 2.09 2.34 -6.15
CA GLN A 85 1.76 2.13 -7.55
C GLN A 85 2.74 1.15 -8.21
N THR A 86 2.25 0.26 -9.08
CA THR A 86 3.12 -0.54 -9.98
C THR A 86 3.22 0.02 -11.39
N LYS A 87 4.38 -0.16 -12.04
CA LYS A 87 4.54 0.18 -13.47
C LYS A 87 3.69 -0.69 -14.41
N ALA A 88 3.35 -1.92 -14.00
CA ALA A 88 2.80 -2.96 -14.88
C ALA A 88 1.55 -2.50 -15.64
N TRP A 89 0.70 -1.70 -14.99
CA TRP A 89 -0.58 -1.21 -15.52
C TRP A 89 -0.70 0.31 -15.43
N SER A 90 0.42 1.00 -15.63
CA SER A 90 0.49 2.47 -15.43
C SER A 90 1.04 3.25 -16.63
N GLY A 91 1.50 2.57 -17.69
CA GLY A 91 2.20 3.23 -18.78
C GLY A 91 3.39 4.04 -18.25
N SER A 92 3.47 5.32 -18.61
CA SER A 92 4.51 6.26 -18.14
C SER A 92 4.08 7.13 -16.94
N GLN A 93 2.88 6.92 -16.41
CA GLN A 93 2.31 7.80 -15.39
C GLN A 93 2.72 7.36 -13.98
N VAL A 94 2.91 8.33 -13.08
CA VAL A 94 3.05 8.10 -11.64
C VAL A 94 2.06 9.02 -10.92
N HIS A 95 1.25 8.44 -10.03
CA HIS A 95 0.24 9.15 -9.27
C HIS A 95 0.94 10.11 -8.29
N PRO A 96 0.61 11.42 -8.30
CA PRO A 96 1.34 12.41 -7.51
C PRO A 96 1.25 12.16 -6.00
N ALA A 97 0.20 11.51 -5.52
CA ALA A 97 0.04 11.17 -4.11
C ALA A 97 0.71 9.84 -3.70
N ALA A 98 1.29 9.06 -4.62
CA ALA A 98 1.88 7.77 -4.28
C ALA A 98 3.04 7.92 -3.27
N VAL A 99 3.12 7.02 -2.30
CA VAL A 99 4.24 6.95 -1.35
C VAL A 99 5.32 5.97 -1.80
N LEU A 100 4.96 4.99 -2.63
CA LEU A 100 5.85 3.96 -3.17
C LEU A 100 5.55 3.75 -4.66
N TYR A 101 6.57 3.43 -5.44
CA TYR A 101 6.43 3.06 -6.86
C TYR A 101 7.29 1.86 -7.23
N GLN A 102 6.66 0.76 -7.66
CA GLN A 102 7.34 -0.44 -8.15
C GLN A 102 7.85 -0.21 -9.59
N ARG A 103 9.10 0.21 -9.71
CA ARG A 103 9.76 0.53 -10.99
C ARG A 103 10.32 -0.70 -11.70
N VAL A 104 10.60 -1.79 -10.97
CA VAL A 104 10.98 -3.09 -11.56
C VAL A 104 10.00 -4.14 -11.06
N VAL A 105 9.35 -4.80 -12.03
CA VAL A 105 8.49 -5.97 -11.81
C VAL A 105 9.28 -7.17 -12.30
N SER A 106 9.68 -8.02 -11.37
CA SER A 106 10.45 -9.23 -11.64
C SER A 106 9.53 -10.28 -12.25
N THR A 107 9.88 -10.77 -13.43
CA THR A 107 9.18 -11.84 -14.12
C THR A 107 10.20 -12.80 -14.73
N ALA A 108 9.80 -14.02 -15.07
CA ALA A 108 10.71 -14.97 -15.72
C ALA A 108 11.37 -14.42 -17.00
N SER A 109 10.64 -13.60 -17.77
CA SER A 109 11.13 -12.98 -19.02
C SER A 109 11.85 -11.64 -18.82
N ASN A 110 11.69 -11.02 -17.66
CA ASN A 110 12.35 -9.76 -17.29
C ASN A 110 12.65 -9.80 -15.79
N PRO A 111 13.68 -10.57 -15.39
CA PRO A 111 13.97 -10.78 -13.98
C PRO A 111 14.48 -9.49 -13.34
N GLY A 112 14.10 -9.29 -12.10
CA GLY A 112 14.64 -8.22 -11.26
C GLY A 112 16.10 -8.50 -10.86
N PRO A 113 16.76 -7.52 -10.20
CA PRO A 113 18.07 -7.75 -9.62
C PRO A 113 18.01 -8.86 -8.56
N LYS A 114 19.17 -9.46 -8.26
CA LYS A 114 19.28 -10.49 -7.22
C LYS A 114 19.79 -9.93 -5.91
N VAL A 115 19.14 -10.29 -4.79
CA VAL A 115 19.59 -10.02 -3.42
C VAL A 115 19.61 -11.35 -2.67
N GLY A 116 20.76 -11.74 -2.13
CA GLY A 116 20.91 -13.06 -1.50
C GLY A 116 20.64 -14.24 -2.44
N GLY A 117 20.82 -14.05 -3.76
CA GLY A 117 20.54 -15.06 -4.79
C GLY A 117 19.09 -15.12 -5.28
N LEU A 118 18.17 -14.38 -4.66
CA LEU A 118 16.76 -14.33 -5.03
C LEU A 118 16.46 -13.10 -5.89
N GLU A 119 15.67 -13.27 -6.96
CA GLU A 119 15.19 -12.17 -7.78
C GLU A 119 14.16 -11.35 -7.01
N VAL A 120 14.27 -10.02 -7.07
CA VAL A 120 13.40 -9.10 -6.32
C VAL A 120 12.81 -8.02 -7.21
N ASP A 121 11.61 -7.58 -6.86
CA ASP A 121 11.07 -6.31 -7.36
C ASP A 121 11.86 -5.13 -6.80
N VAL A 122 11.81 -4.00 -7.50
CA VAL A 122 12.43 -2.74 -7.03
C VAL A 122 11.36 -1.68 -6.89
N ASN A 123 11.31 -1.09 -5.69
CA ASN A 123 10.38 -0.04 -5.32
C ASN A 123 11.13 1.23 -4.95
N ASP A 124 10.75 2.34 -5.55
CA ASP A 124 11.25 3.66 -5.20
C ASP A 124 10.37 4.26 -4.07
N VAL A 125 11.02 4.86 -3.07
CA VAL A 125 10.34 5.58 -1.99
C VAL A 125 10.08 7.02 -2.45
N LEU A 126 8.82 7.43 -2.49
CA LEU A 126 8.39 8.73 -3.01
C LEU A 126 8.02 9.73 -1.89
N ALA A 127 7.95 9.28 -0.65
CA ALA A 127 7.60 10.10 0.51
C ALA A 127 8.48 9.74 1.72
N PRO A 128 8.93 10.73 2.53
CA PRO A 128 9.64 10.45 3.78
C PRO A 128 8.86 9.55 4.74
N ASP A 129 7.54 9.70 4.79
CA ASP A 129 6.63 8.76 5.44
C ASP A 129 5.94 7.92 4.36
N CYS A 130 6.45 6.72 4.13
CA CYS A 130 5.91 5.74 3.21
C CYS A 130 5.14 4.61 3.90
N GLY A 131 4.87 4.75 5.21
CA GLY A 131 4.21 3.73 6.03
C GLY A 131 5.19 2.81 6.78
N GLN A 132 6.46 3.18 6.87
CA GLN A 132 7.47 2.38 7.57
C GLN A 132 7.18 2.26 9.07
N TRP A 133 7.30 1.05 9.62
CA TRP A 133 6.79 0.74 10.96
C TRP A 133 7.38 1.58 12.09
N ASN A 134 8.66 1.96 12.01
CA ASN A 134 9.33 2.72 13.04
C ASN A 134 8.78 4.15 13.22
N LEU A 135 8.16 4.74 12.19
CA LEU A 135 7.44 6.01 12.33
C LEU A 135 6.03 5.85 12.90
N HIS A 136 5.53 4.62 12.91
CA HIS A 136 4.14 4.26 13.26
C HIS A 136 4.06 3.27 14.43
N ALA A 137 5.15 3.16 15.18
CA ALA A 137 5.13 2.50 16.47
C ALA A 137 4.32 3.40 17.42
N GLY A 138 3.35 2.81 18.13
CA GLY A 138 2.77 3.50 19.28
C GLY A 138 3.92 3.90 20.21
N ARG A 139 3.93 5.14 20.71
CA ARG A 139 4.89 5.54 21.75
C ARG A 139 4.90 4.43 22.79
N ALA A 140 6.08 3.84 23.04
CA ALA A 140 6.26 3.08 24.26
C ALA A 140 5.82 4.01 25.39
N SER A 141 4.73 3.66 26.06
CA SER A 141 4.30 4.33 27.27
C SER A 141 5.42 4.13 28.29
N GLY A 142 6.22 5.17 28.48
CA GLY A 142 7.20 5.29 29.56
C GLY A 142 8.54 4.62 29.27
N ASP A 143 9.55 5.44 29.00
CA ASP A 143 10.72 5.41 29.86
C ASP A 143 11.14 6.86 30.11
N VAL A 144 10.87 7.31 31.34
CA VAL A 144 11.51 8.47 31.92
C VAL A 144 12.94 8.03 32.24
N ARG A 145 13.92 8.71 31.66
CA ARG A 145 15.26 8.83 32.23
C ARG A 145 15.66 10.30 32.17
#